data_AF-A0AAU5T279-F1
#
_entry.id   AF-A0AAU5T279-F1
#
_cell.length_a   1.000
_cell.length_b   1.000
_cell.length_c   1.000
_cell.angle_alpha   90.00
_cell.angle_beta   90.00
_cell.angle_gamma   90.00
#
_symmetry.space_group_name_H-M   'P 1'
#
loop_
_entity.id
_entity.type
_entity.pdbx_description
1 polymer ?
#
loop_
_entity_poly.entity_id
_entity_poly.type
_entity_poly.pdbx_seq_one_letter_code
_entity_poly.pdbx_strand_id
1 'polypeptide(L)'
;MPDALPAALRDAARPLPAGPGRTVHWIGTGLSVGRSGLGLLCEQAGRVFVRGRTRSKAVALLDRLGLTGRAEAGRCGLVGQTEAGLDPGIDHLLAHELVYVARKAVGDSAGPVDLTSYCGGLPAAPNAFAYPNRDNSVPFSAQYRIPDGRRLRPFIRGTLRSSGRKAAWQPVFRTVETGDPDRSRALAQDLAQRYPATGEDRDRVVLAVSVTLGTERGGPGRRGECLLALTGTARESAMALCVPLPLALGVTRVLDGALPAGLQRAAQGPEAARRLSFLREHGVAARLRELSV
;
A
#
# COMPACT_ATOMS: atom_id res chain seq x y z
N MET A 1 -5.84 45.96 10.58
CA MET A 1 -4.71 45.99 9.62
C MET A 1 -4.37 44.54 9.31
N PRO A 2 -4.46 44.05 8.06
CA PRO A 2 -3.99 42.71 7.76
C PRO A 2 -2.46 42.70 7.84
N ASP A 3 -1.90 41.77 8.60
CA ASP A 3 -0.46 41.61 8.76
C ASP A 3 0.21 41.45 7.40
N ALA A 4 1.07 42.41 7.10
CA ALA A 4 1.86 42.46 5.89
C ALA A 4 2.78 41.22 5.84
N LEU A 5 2.60 40.36 4.84
CA LEU A 5 3.48 39.21 4.56
C LEU A 5 4.97 39.61 4.65
N PRO A 6 5.83 38.81 5.32
CA PRO A 6 7.26 39.07 5.48
C PRO A 6 7.95 39.35 4.13
N ALA A 7 8.89 40.30 4.10
CA ALA A 7 9.57 40.74 2.88
C ALA A 7 10.21 39.60 2.06
N ALA A 8 10.74 38.57 2.73
CA ALA A 8 11.32 37.39 2.09
C ALA A 8 10.32 36.57 1.25
N LEU A 9 9.03 36.55 1.63
CA LEU A 9 7.97 35.90 0.85
C LEU A 9 7.51 36.76 -0.33
N ARG A 10 7.75 38.08 -0.29
CA ARG A 10 7.48 38.98 -1.42
C ARG A 10 8.52 38.84 -2.53
N ASP A 11 9.79 38.61 -2.18
CA ASP A 11 10.87 38.38 -3.15
C ASP A 11 10.77 37.01 -3.86
N ALA A 12 10.16 36.01 -3.22
CA ALA A 12 9.87 34.71 -3.83
C ALA A 12 8.77 34.76 -4.91
N ALA A 13 8.05 35.89 -5.03
CA ALA A 13 6.98 36.09 -6.01
C ALA A 13 7.49 36.59 -7.38
N ARG A 14 8.81 36.64 -7.61
CA ARG A 14 9.33 36.96 -8.93
C ARG A 14 9.05 35.76 -9.86
N PRO A 15 8.25 35.93 -10.93
CA PRO A 15 8.02 34.83 -11.87
C PRO A 15 9.37 34.33 -12.36
N LEU A 16 9.59 33.02 -12.30
CA LEU A 16 10.74 32.41 -12.96
C LEU A 16 10.74 32.92 -14.42
N PRO A 17 11.83 33.51 -14.92
CA PRO A 17 11.84 34.05 -16.27
C PRO A 17 11.45 32.95 -17.25
N ALA A 18 10.48 33.26 -18.13
CA ALA A 18 10.07 32.39 -19.21
C ALA A 18 11.29 32.09 -20.07
N GLY A 19 11.77 30.86 -20.00
CA GLY A 19 12.94 30.41 -20.74
C GLY A 19 12.47 29.70 -22.00
N PRO A 20 12.72 30.23 -23.20
CA PRO A 20 12.51 29.47 -24.43
C PRO A 20 13.33 28.19 -24.35
N GLY A 21 12.66 27.03 -24.34
CA GLY A 21 13.30 25.70 -24.30
C GLY A 21 12.84 24.76 -23.17
N ARG A 22 12.03 25.19 -22.21
CA ARG A 22 11.54 24.27 -21.15
C ARG A 22 10.40 23.39 -21.65
N THR A 23 10.57 22.07 -21.50
CA THR A 23 9.54 21.06 -21.75
C THR A 23 8.85 20.67 -20.45
N VAL A 24 7.52 20.74 -20.42
CA VAL A 24 6.69 20.35 -19.26
C VAL A 24 5.90 19.09 -19.59
N HIS A 25 5.93 18.11 -18.69
CA HIS A 25 5.07 16.92 -18.74
C HIS A 25 4.01 16.99 -17.64
N TRP A 26 2.78 17.34 -18.03
CA TRP A 26 1.62 17.29 -17.14
C TRP A 26 1.09 15.87 -17.07
N ILE A 27 1.21 15.21 -15.93
CA ILE A 27 0.74 13.83 -15.74
C ILE A 27 -0.65 13.84 -15.08
N GLY A 28 -1.64 13.27 -15.77
CA GLY A 28 -2.99 13.10 -15.23
C GLY A 28 -4.05 13.97 -15.91
N THR A 29 -5.25 13.42 -16.04
CA THR A 29 -6.39 14.05 -16.74
C THR A 29 -7.66 14.00 -15.90
N GLY A 30 -7.52 14.16 -14.59
CA GLY A 30 -8.63 14.11 -13.65
C GLY A 30 -9.61 15.27 -13.82
N LEU A 31 -10.80 15.15 -13.22
CA LEU A 31 -11.85 16.19 -13.31
C LEU A 31 -11.42 17.51 -12.67
N SER A 32 -10.56 17.46 -11.66
CA SER A 32 -10.01 18.64 -10.99
C SER A 32 -9.00 19.43 -11.82
N VAL A 33 -8.59 18.95 -13.01
CA VAL A 33 -7.69 19.68 -13.89
C VAL A 33 -8.47 20.80 -14.58
N GLY A 34 -8.17 22.04 -14.23
CA GLY A 34 -8.79 23.25 -14.75
C GLY A 34 -7.93 23.98 -15.79
N ARG A 35 -8.56 24.90 -16.54
CA ARG A 35 -7.90 25.70 -17.58
C ARG A 35 -6.84 26.64 -17.02
N SER A 36 -7.07 27.23 -15.84
CA SER A 36 -6.17 28.25 -15.26
C SER A 36 -4.74 27.74 -15.08
N GLY A 37 -4.57 26.60 -14.39
CA GLY A 37 -3.25 26.03 -14.13
C GLY A 37 -2.55 25.52 -15.39
N LEU A 38 -3.25 24.71 -16.20
CA LEU A 38 -2.65 24.16 -17.42
C LEU A 38 -2.41 25.23 -18.49
N GLY A 39 -3.30 26.22 -18.57
CA GLY A 39 -3.19 27.35 -19.50
C GLY A 39 -1.95 28.21 -19.24
N LEU A 40 -1.67 28.52 -17.96
CA LEU A 40 -0.46 29.23 -17.55
C LEU A 40 0.81 28.50 -18.02
N LEU A 41 0.86 27.18 -17.88
CA LEU A 41 1.99 26.38 -18.32
C LEU A 41 2.15 26.41 -19.84
N CYS A 42 1.06 26.38 -20.61
CA CYS A 42 1.12 26.53 -22.06
C CYS A 42 1.61 27.93 -22.51
N GLU A 43 1.50 28.94 -21.66
CA GLU A 43 1.98 30.30 -21.95
C GLU A 43 3.46 30.49 -21.56
N GLN A 44 3.91 29.82 -20.50
CA GLN A 44 5.26 30.00 -19.95
C GLN A 44 6.28 28.98 -20.43
N ALA A 45 5.84 27.77 -20.82
CA ALA A 45 6.71 26.71 -21.29
C ALA A 45 6.87 26.74 -22.81
N GLY A 46 8.06 26.38 -23.30
CA GLY A 46 8.28 26.23 -24.74
C GLY A 46 7.53 25.05 -25.34
N ARG A 47 7.29 24.00 -24.55
CA ARG A 47 6.53 22.82 -24.98
C ARG A 47 5.80 22.17 -23.80
N VAL A 48 4.52 21.84 -23.97
CA VAL A 48 3.71 21.18 -22.95
C VAL A 48 3.18 19.86 -23.49
N PHE A 49 3.43 18.76 -22.76
CA PHE A 49 2.81 17.46 -22.99
C PHE A 49 1.79 17.16 -21.90
N VAL A 50 0.55 16.91 -22.29
CA VAL A 50 -0.48 16.35 -21.41
C VAL A 50 -0.47 14.84 -21.55
N ARG A 51 -0.14 14.13 -20.47
CA ARG A 51 0.00 12.68 -20.42
C ARG A 51 -1.16 12.08 -19.62
N GLY A 52 -2.11 11.49 -20.35
CA GLY A 52 -3.24 10.77 -19.76
C GLY A 52 -3.00 9.27 -19.63
N ARG A 53 -3.93 8.58 -18.96
CA ARG A 53 -3.96 7.09 -18.95
C ARG A 53 -4.00 6.54 -20.39
N THR A 54 -4.70 7.24 -21.28
CA THR A 54 -4.69 7.03 -22.72
C THR A 54 -4.46 8.38 -23.41
N ARG A 55 -4.02 8.35 -24.68
CA ARG A 55 -3.92 9.56 -25.51
C ARG A 55 -5.29 10.23 -25.64
N SER A 56 -6.36 9.47 -25.86
CA SER A 56 -7.72 10.01 -26.03
C SER A 56 -8.19 10.79 -24.79
N LYS A 57 -7.84 10.35 -23.58
CA LYS A 57 -8.16 11.11 -22.36
C LYS A 57 -7.39 12.44 -22.26
N ALA A 58 -6.15 12.48 -22.76
CA ALA A 58 -5.40 13.73 -22.84
C ALA A 58 -5.97 14.68 -23.90
N VAL A 59 -6.36 14.17 -25.07
CA VAL A 59 -7.05 14.94 -26.11
C VAL A 59 -8.35 15.54 -25.57
N ALA A 60 -9.23 14.69 -25.00
CA ALA A 60 -10.50 15.14 -24.44
C ALA A 60 -10.36 16.18 -23.33
N LEU A 61 -9.28 16.11 -22.53
CA LEU A 61 -8.98 17.15 -21.55
C LEU A 61 -8.64 18.48 -22.23
N LEU A 62 -7.76 18.46 -23.23
CA LEU A 62 -7.35 19.67 -23.94
C LEU A 62 -8.54 20.33 -24.63
N ASP A 63 -9.39 19.53 -25.29
CA ASP A 63 -10.62 20.02 -25.93
C ASP A 63 -11.56 20.64 -24.89
N ARG A 64 -11.84 19.94 -23.79
CA ARG A 64 -12.69 20.45 -22.69
C ARG A 64 -12.19 21.76 -22.11
N LEU A 65 -10.87 21.96 -22.07
CA LEU A 65 -10.25 23.16 -21.51
C LEU A 65 -10.01 24.26 -22.57
N GLY A 66 -10.31 24.02 -23.86
CA GLY A 66 -10.01 24.95 -24.95
C GLY A 66 -8.50 25.19 -25.14
N LEU A 67 -7.68 24.17 -24.91
CA LEU A 67 -6.22 24.20 -25.01
C LEU A 67 -5.68 23.33 -26.16
N THR A 68 -6.55 22.85 -27.03
CA THR A 68 -6.21 22.11 -28.25
C THR A 68 -5.23 22.93 -29.10
N GLY A 69 -4.14 22.30 -29.54
CA GLY A 69 -3.07 22.98 -30.27
C GLY A 69 -2.08 23.77 -29.41
N ARG A 70 -2.40 24.06 -28.13
CA ARG A 70 -1.45 24.70 -27.19
C ARG A 70 -0.60 23.70 -26.40
N ALA A 71 -0.96 22.42 -26.43
CA ALA A 71 -0.22 21.34 -25.79
C ALA A 71 -0.42 20.02 -26.56
N GLU A 72 0.56 19.12 -26.43
CA GLU A 72 0.55 17.82 -27.09
C GLU A 72 -0.06 16.73 -26.20
N ALA A 73 -1.04 16.02 -26.72
CA ALA A 73 -1.66 14.90 -26.02
C ALA A 73 -0.88 13.60 -26.23
N GLY A 74 -0.52 12.94 -25.14
CA GLY A 74 0.17 11.65 -25.15
C GLY A 74 -0.37 10.67 -24.12
N ARG A 75 -0.04 9.38 -24.30
CA ARG A 75 -0.16 8.40 -23.23
C ARG A 75 0.97 8.63 -22.22
N CYS A 76 0.67 8.49 -20.93
CA CYS A 76 1.66 8.42 -19.88
C CYS A 76 2.42 7.08 -19.96
N GLY A 77 3.73 7.14 -20.15
CA GLY A 77 4.61 5.96 -20.16
C GLY A 77 5.14 5.54 -18.78
N LEU A 78 4.70 6.23 -17.72
CA LEU A 78 5.15 5.93 -16.36
C LEU A 78 4.47 4.67 -15.81
N VAL A 79 5.25 3.84 -15.15
CA VAL A 79 4.75 2.71 -14.35
C VAL A 79 4.85 3.09 -12.88
N GLY A 80 3.73 3.03 -12.17
CA GLY A 80 3.71 3.17 -10.71
C GLY A 80 3.42 1.82 -10.07
N GLN A 81 4.31 1.33 -9.22
CA GLN A 81 4.03 0.18 -8.38
C GLN A 81 3.59 0.61 -7.00
N THR A 82 2.52 0.00 -6.50
CA THR A 82 1.95 0.25 -5.19
C THR A 82 1.71 -1.05 -4.46
N GLU A 83 1.62 -0.97 -3.13
CA GLU A 83 1.30 -2.11 -2.27
C GLU A 83 2.26 -3.28 -2.51
N ALA A 84 3.56 -2.99 -2.61
CA ALA A 84 4.62 -3.94 -2.93
C ALA A 84 5.59 -4.10 -1.74
N GLY A 85 5.07 -4.14 -0.51
CA GLY A 85 5.84 -4.38 0.70
C GLY A 85 5.29 -5.57 1.50
N LEU A 86 5.33 -5.47 2.82
CA LEU A 86 4.78 -6.50 3.71
C LEU A 86 3.26 -6.34 3.93
N ASP A 87 2.86 -5.16 4.42
CA ASP A 87 1.47 -4.77 4.72
C ASP A 87 1.37 -3.24 4.49
N PRO A 88 0.97 -2.77 3.29
CA PRO A 88 0.38 -3.56 2.19
C PRO A 88 1.41 -4.22 1.24
N GLY A 89 1.17 -5.49 0.91
CA GLY A 89 1.81 -6.22 -0.19
C GLY A 89 1.72 -7.75 -0.05
N ILE A 90 2.60 -8.35 0.74
CA ILE A 90 2.58 -9.81 0.99
C ILE A 90 1.23 -10.24 1.58
N ASP A 91 0.65 -9.43 2.48
CA ASP A 91 -0.69 -9.69 3.02
C ASP A 91 -1.77 -9.82 1.92
N HIS A 92 -1.73 -8.96 0.91
CA HIS A 92 -2.63 -9.03 -0.23
C HIS A 92 -2.36 -10.26 -1.11
N LEU A 93 -1.09 -10.60 -1.35
CA LEU A 93 -0.72 -11.80 -2.12
C LEU A 93 -1.30 -13.07 -1.47
N LEU A 94 -1.12 -13.22 -0.16
CA LEU A 94 -1.62 -14.36 0.61
C LEU A 94 -3.16 -14.38 0.68
N ALA A 95 -3.80 -13.22 0.90
CA ALA A 95 -5.25 -13.13 0.91
C ALA A 95 -5.86 -13.53 -0.44
N HIS A 96 -5.28 -13.06 -1.56
CA HIS A 96 -5.73 -13.43 -2.90
C HIS A 96 -5.57 -14.92 -3.20
N GLU A 97 -4.45 -15.51 -2.81
CA GLU A 97 -4.20 -16.95 -2.96
C GLU A 97 -5.25 -17.78 -2.20
N LEU A 98 -5.49 -17.45 -0.93
CA LEU A 98 -6.50 -18.14 -0.11
C LEU A 98 -7.92 -17.99 -0.65
N VAL A 99 -8.31 -16.77 -1.06
CA VAL A 99 -9.63 -16.53 -1.67
C VAL A 99 -9.79 -17.33 -2.97
N TYR A 100 -8.74 -17.39 -3.80
CA TYR A 100 -8.75 -18.16 -5.03
C TYR A 100 -8.93 -19.67 -4.77
N VAL A 101 -8.13 -20.23 -3.87
CA VAL A 101 -8.18 -21.65 -3.48
C VAL A 101 -9.56 -22.00 -2.91
N ALA A 102 -10.06 -21.21 -1.96
CA ALA A 102 -11.36 -21.44 -1.33
C ALA A 102 -12.49 -21.44 -2.37
N ARG A 103 -12.49 -20.48 -3.31
CA ARG A 103 -13.49 -20.40 -4.39
C ARG A 103 -13.45 -21.59 -5.31
N LYS A 104 -12.25 -22.00 -5.73
CA LYS A 104 -12.08 -23.18 -6.58
C LYS A 104 -12.65 -24.43 -5.90
N ALA A 105 -12.52 -24.53 -4.58
CA ALA A 105 -12.97 -25.66 -3.80
C ALA A 105 -14.49 -25.69 -3.53
N VAL A 106 -15.17 -24.55 -3.41
CA VAL A 106 -16.64 -24.49 -3.19
C VAL A 106 -17.46 -24.31 -4.46
N GLY A 107 -16.84 -23.90 -5.58
CA GLY A 107 -17.50 -23.67 -6.86
C GLY A 107 -18.61 -22.61 -6.79
N ASP A 108 -19.67 -22.83 -7.56
CA ASP A 108 -20.81 -21.90 -7.66
C ASP A 108 -21.65 -21.80 -6.37
N SER A 109 -21.40 -22.69 -5.40
CA SER A 109 -22.09 -22.70 -4.10
C SER A 109 -21.44 -21.76 -3.07
N ALA A 110 -20.54 -20.87 -3.49
CA ALA A 110 -19.81 -19.96 -2.61
C ALA A 110 -20.73 -19.10 -1.73
N GLY A 111 -20.62 -19.23 -0.42
CA GLY A 111 -21.41 -18.51 0.56
C GLY A 111 -20.67 -17.34 1.21
N PRO A 112 -21.04 -16.97 2.46
CA PRO A 112 -20.39 -15.92 3.26
C PRO A 112 -18.86 -16.11 3.40
N VAL A 113 -18.14 -14.99 3.54
CA VAL A 113 -16.69 -14.96 3.68
C VAL A 113 -16.29 -14.32 5.01
N ASP A 114 -15.42 -14.99 5.76
CA ASP A 114 -14.67 -14.45 6.89
C ASP A 114 -13.22 -14.24 6.46
N LEU A 115 -12.63 -13.10 6.82
CA LEU A 115 -11.22 -12.82 6.57
C LEU A 115 -10.58 -12.19 7.81
N THR A 116 -9.49 -12.80 8.27
CA THR A 116 -8.62 -12.20 9.28
C THR A 116 -7.21 -12.10 8.75
N SER A 117 -6.59 -10.94 8.90
CA SER A 117 -5.22 -10.67 8.48
C SER A 117 -4.50 -9.88 9.56
N TYR A 118 -3.59 -10.54 10.27
CA TYR A 118 -2.83 -9.93 11.34
C TYR A 118 -1.34 -9.91 11.01
N CYS A 119 -0.73 -8.72 11.11
CA CYS A 119 0.68 -8.50 10.81
C CYS A 119 1.39 -7.84 11.99
N GLY A 120 2.64 -8.20 12.26
CA GLY A 120 3.45 -7.51 13.25
C GLY A 120 4.94 -7.76 13.10
N GLY A 121 5.72 -6.69 13.23
CA GLY A 121 7.13 -6.74 13.61
C GLY A 121 7.22 -6.87 15.13
N LEU A 122 7.82 -7.95 15.61
CA LEU A 122 7.92 -8.31 17.02
C LEU A 122 9.37 -8.66 17.37
N PRO A 123 9.78 -8.57 18.65
CA PRO A 123 10.91 -9.34 19.15
C PRO A 123 10.70 -10.84 18.91
N ALA A 124 11.77 -11.62 18.87
CA ALA A 124 11.74 -13.02 18.42
C ALA A 124 10.71 -13.95 19.11
N ALA A 125 10.23 -13.62 20.31
CA ALA A 125 9.26 -14.40 21.09
C ALA A 125 7.79 -14.16 20.65
N PRO A 126 7.04 -15.20 20.18
CA PRO A 126 5.63 -15.09 19.80
C PRO A 126 4.65 -14.93 20.96
N ASN A 127 3.46 -14.38 20.70
CA ASN A 127 2.28 -14.43 21.58
C ASN A 127 0.98 -14.11 20.80
N ALA A 128 -0.18 -14.19 21.47
CA ALA A 128 -1.52 -14.08 20.87
C ALA A 128 -2.16 -12.67 20.92
N PHE A 129 -1.48 -11.62 21.41
CA PHE A 129 -2.09 -10.31 21.53
C PHE A 129 -2.21 -9.60 20.17
N ALA A 130 -3.46 -9.30 19.78
CA ALA A 130 -3.81 -8.67 18.50
C ALA A 130 -4.85 -7.56 18.68
N TYR A 131 -4.84 -6.55 17.82
CA TYR A 131 -5.89 -5.52 17.77
C TYR A 131 -6.13 -5.02 16.33
N PRO A 132 -7.36 -4.58 15.95
CA PRO A 132 -7.66 -4.10 14.60
C PRO A 132 -6.88 -2.85 14.19
N ASN A 133 -6.57 -2.73 12.89
CA ASN A 133 -5.89 -1.59 12.29
C ASN A 133 -6.93 -0.59 11.77
N ARG A 134 -7.09 0.55 12.47
CA ARG A 134 -8.02 1.64 12.07
C ARG A 134 -9.45 1.12 11.80
N ASP A 135 -10.33 1.99 11.32
CA ASP A 135 -11.65 1.58 10.80
C ASP A 135 -11.64 1.51 9.26
N ASN A 136 -10.72 0.72 8.70
CA ASN A 136 -10.51 0.66 7.25
C ASN A 136 -10.41 -0.76 6.69
N SER A 137 -10.87 -1.77 7.42
CA SER A 137 -10.81 -3.14 6.93
C SER A 137 -11.83 -3.36 5.79
N VAL A 138 -13.05 -2.83 5.91
CA VAL A 138 -14.15 -3.06 4.94
C VAL A 138 -13.80 -2.73 3.47
N PRO A 139 -13.13 -1.61 3.13
CA PRO A 139 -12.76 -1.31 1.74
C PRO A 139 -11.90 -2.38 1.03
N PHE A 140 -11.21 -3.26 1.78
CA PHE A 140 -10.37 -4.31 1.18
C PHE A 140 -11.20 -5.50 0.65
N SER A 141 -12.49 -5.63 0.98
CA SER A 141 -13.35 -6.71 0.45
C SER A 141 -13.41 -6.68 -1.08
N ALA A 142 -13.64 -5.49 -1.65
CA ALA A 142 -13.67 -5.26 -3.08
C ALA A 142 -12.30 -5.54 -3.72
N GLN A 143 -11.21 -5.15 -3.05
CA GLN A 143 -9.85 -5.41 -3.53
C GLN A 143 -9.56 -6.91 -3.61
N TYR A 144 -9.99 -7.70 -2.62
CA TYR A 144 -9.89 -9.16 -2.62
C TYR A 144 -10.93 -9.85 -3.52
N ARG A 145 -11.70 -9.06 -4.27
CA ARG A 145 -12.76 -9.50 -5.18
C ARG A 145 -13.85 -10.30 -4.46
N ILE A 146 -14.06 -10.07 -3.15
CA ILE A 146 -15.20 -10.62 -2.40
C ILE A 146 -16.42 -9.77 -2.82
N PRO A 147 -17.36 -10.32 -3.61
CA PRO A 147 -18.40 -9.51 -4.22
C PRO A 147 -19.33 -8.89 -3.19
N ASP A 148 -19.80 -7.68 -3.49
CA ASP A 148 -20.82 -6.98 -2.73
C ASP A 148 -22.11 -7.80 -2.72
N GLY A 149 -22.75 -7.92 -1.54
CA GLY A 149 -23.99 -8.69 -1.35
C GLY A 149 -23.82 -10.07 -0.70
N ARG A 150 -22.59 -10.60 -0.57
CA ARG A 150 -22.33 -11.74 0.32
C ARG A 150 -22.26 -11.24 1.76
N ARG A 151 -22.86 -11.97 2.72
CA ARG A 151 -22.83 -11.58 4.15
C ARG A 151 -21.37 -11.61 4.64
N LEU A 152 -20.71 -10.44 4.70
CA LEU A 152 -19.39 -10.31 5.29
C LEU A 152 -19.53 -10.60 6.79
N ARG A 153 -18.87 -11.66 7.23
CA ARG A 153 -18.65 -11.97 8.65
C ARG A 153 -17.14 -11.74 8.91
N PRO A 154 -16.68 -11.63 10.17
CA PRO A 154 -15.66 -10.64 10.56
C PRO A 154 -14.54 -10.47 9.54
N PHE A 155 -14.45 -9.27 8.97
CA PHE A 155 -13.42 -8.85 8.03
C PHE A 155 -12.47 -7.92 8.77
N ILE A 156 -11.35 -8.46 9.26
CA ILE A 156 -10.45 -7.76 10.18
C ILE A 156 -9.03 -7.77 9.62
N ARG A 157 -8.46 -6.58 9.47
CA ARG A 157 -7.01 -6.39 9.36
C ARG A 157 -6.50 -5.80 10.67
N GLY A 158 -5.39 -6.31 11.20
CA GLY A 158 -4.92 -5.92 12.53
C GLY A 158 -3.42 -6.08 12.76
N THR A 159 -3.00 -5.62 13.92
CA THR A 159 -1.61 -5.62 14.37
C THR A 159 -1.38 -6.67 15.46
N LEU A 160 -0.28 -7.43 15.36
CA LEU A 160 0.24 -8.28 16.44
C LEU A 160 1.24 -7.49 17.31
N ARG A 161 1.19 -7.69 18.64
CA ARG A 161 2.18 -7.14 19.61
C ARG A 161 2.56 -8.18 20.66
N SER A 162 3.61 -7.89 21.45
CA SER A 162 3.99 -8.67 22.63
C SER A 162 2.86 -8.74 23.67
N SER A 163 2.74 -9.85 24.40
CA SER A 163 1.82 -9.95 25.53
C SER A 163 2.21 -8.90 26.58
N GLY A 164 1.22 -8.35 27.29
CA GLY A 164 1.45 -7.27 28.26
C GLY A 164 1.74 -5.89 27.65
N ARG A 165 1.94 -5.77 26.32
CA ARG A 165 2.22 -4.49 25.65
C ARG A 165 1.18 -3.42 25.97
N LYS A 166 -0.11 -3.78 25.97
CA LYS A 166 -1.20 -2.83 26.27
C LYS A 166 -1.06 -2.22 27.66
N ALA A 167 -0.66 -3.00 28.67
CA ALA A 167 -0.46 -2.51 30.03
C ALA A 167 0.81 -1.67 30.11
N ALA A 168 1.93 -2.16 29.56
CA ALA A 168 3.21 -1.45 29.57
C ALA A 168 3.16 -0.09 28.84
N TRP A 169 2.34 0.03 27.80
CA TRP A 169 2.22 1.24 26.98
C TRP A 169 1.20 2.26 27.50
N GLN A 170 0.50 2.01 28.61
CA GLN A 170 -0.49 2.96 29.16
C GLN A 170 0.06 4.39 29.34
N PRO A 171 1.28 4.62 29.84
CA PRO A 171 1.85 5.98 29.93
C PRO A 171 2.03 6.64 28.56
N VAL A 172 2.41 5.86 27.55
CA VAL A 172 2.57 6.33 26.17
C VAL A 172 1.23 6.74 25.60
N PHE A 173 0.19 5.90 25.75
CA PHE A 173 -1.16 6.21 25.28
C PHE A 173 -1.69 7.50 25.90
N ARG A 174 -1.58 7.64 27.24
CA ARG A 174 -1.97 8.89 27.93
C ARG A 174 -1.26 10.11 27.37
N THR A 175 0.02 9.99 27.04
CA THR A 175 0.80 11.10 26.47
C THR A 175 0.33 11.46 25.07
N VAL A 176 0.14 10.45 24.20
CA VAL A 176 -0.31 10.66 22.82
C VAL A 176 -1.74 11.22 22.78
N GLU A 177 -2.62 10.77 23.68
CA GLU A 177 -4.00 11.27 23.81
C GLU A 177 -4.08 12.74 24.18
N THR A 178 -3.02 13.34 24.75
CA THR A 178 -3.00 14.79 24.99
C THR A 178 -2.95 15.62 23.70
N GLY A 179 -2.55 15.02 22.57
CA GLY A 179 -2.38 15.71 21.29
C GLY A 179 -1.18 16.67 21.23
N ASP A 180 -0.32 16.72 22.26
CA ASP A 180 0.85 17.58 22.30
C ASP A 180 2.03 16.98 21.49
N PRO A 181 2.43 17.61 20.37
CA PRO A 181 3.48 17.07 19.50
C PRO A 181 4.87 17.14 20.12
N ASP A 182 5.15 18.13 20.98
CA ASP A 182 6.46 18.29 21.60
C ASP A 182 6.65 17.28 22.73
N ARG A 183 5.61 17.05 23.54
CA ARG A 183 5.62 15.95 24.52
C ARG A 183 5.76 14.59 23.85
N SER A 184 5.06 14.37 22.74
CA SER A 184 5.16 13.13 21.98
C SER A 184 6.57 12.91 21.43
N ARG A 185 7.20 13.97 20.91
CA ARG A 185 8.59 13.92 20.41
C ARG A 185 9.59 13.65 21.54
N ALA A 186 9.46 14.34 22.66
CA ALA A 186 10.32 14.15 23.82
C ALA A 186 10.22 12.71 24.36
N LEU A 187 8.99 12.17 24.50
CA LEU A 187 8.77 10.79 24.92
C LEU A 187 9.37 9.79 23.93
N ALA A 188 9.23 10.01 22.62
CA ALA A 188 9.81 9.14 21.61
C ALA A 188 11.34 9.10 21.70
N GLN A 189 11.98 10.25 21.92
CA GLN A 189 13.43 10.36 22.11
C GLN A 189 13.90 9.63 23.37
N ASP A 190 13.23 9.85 24.50
CA ASP A 190 13.52 9.17 25.77
C ASP A 190 13.39 7.64 25.63
N LEU A 191 12.31 7.14 25.02
CA LEU A 191 12.13 5.70 24.78
C LEU A 191 13.23 5.12 23.88
N ALA A 192 13.64 5.84 22.83
CA ALA A 192 14.71 5.41 21.95
C ALA A 192 16.07 5.35 22.67
N GLN A 193 16.32 6.26 23.61
CA GLN A 193 17.53 6.26 24.44
C GLN A 193 17.51 5.13 25.48
N ARG A 194 16.37 4.88 26.11
CA ARG A 194 16.22 3.84 27.14
C ARG A 194 16.20 2.42 26.59
N TYR A 195 15.69 2.24 25.37
CA TYR A 195 15.53 0.92 24.74
C TYR A 195 16.10 0.92 23.31
N PRO A 196 17.42 1.13 23.14
CA PRO A 196 18.03 1.12 21.82
C PRO A 196 18.01 -0.28 21.23
N ALA A 197 17.81 -0.38 19.91
CA ALA A 197 18.12 -1.60 19.19
C ALA A 197 19.64 -1.74 19.05
N THR A 198 20.14 -2.93 19.31
CA THR A 198 21.55 -3.31 19.23
C THR A 198 21.79 -4.27 18.08
N GLY A 199 23.06 -4.51 17.71
CA GLY A 199 23.39 -5.51 16.68
C GLY A 199 23.09 -6.97 17.10
N GLU A 200 22.86 -7.21 18.38
CA GLU A 200 22.46 -8.52 18.90
C GLU A 200 20.97 -8.77 18.73
N ASP A 201 20.17 -7.71 18.71
CA ASP A 201 18.73 -7.80 18.55
C ASP A 201 18.34 -8.35 17.18
N ARG A 202 17.40 -9.31 17.20
CA ARG A 202 16.79 -9.85 15.98
C ARG A 202 15.32 -9.53 15.97
N ASP A 203 14.88 -8.90 14.89
CA ASP A 203 13.45 -8.70 14.66
C ASP A 203 12.81 -9.98 14.14
N ARG A 204 11.48 -10.00 14.21
CA ARG A 204 10.67 -11.07 13.67
C ARG A 204 9.45 -10.48 13.01
N VAL A 205 9.17 -10.93 11.80
CA VAL A 205 7.91 -10.67 11.10
C VAL A 205 7.00 -11.87 11.29
N VAL A 206 5.78 -11.61 11.76
CA VAL A 206 4.69 -12.58 11.75
C VAL A 206 3.52 -11.98 10.98
N LEU A 207 3.10 -12.67 9.93
CA LEU A 207 1.91 -12.35 9.14
C LEU A 207 1.05 -13.61 9.03
N ALA A 208 -0.14 -13.55 9.61
CA ALA A 208 -1.13 -14.61 9.58
C ALA A 208 -2.36 -14.12 8.82
N VAL A 209 -2.73 -14.84 7.77
CA VAL A 209 -3.93 -14.59 6.96
C VAL A 209 -4.80 -15.83 7.00
N SER A 210 -6.06 -15.70 7.41
CA SER A 210 -7.05 -16.79 7.38
C SER A 210 -8.27 -16.34 6.60
N VAL A 211 -8.74 -17.22 5.72
CA VAL A 211 -9.98 -17.04 4.97
C VAL A 211 -10.87 -18.25 5.21
N THR A 212 -12.10 -17.99 5.63
CA THR A 212 -13.15 -19.02 5.67
C THR A 212 -14.23 -18.65 4.66
N LEU A 213 -14.53 -19.58 3.76
CA LEU A 213 -15.59 -19.46 2.77
C LEU A 213 -16.65 -20.50 3.07
N GLY A 214 -17.86 -20.04 3.44
CA GLY A 214 -19.01 -20.93 3.61
C GLY A 214 -19.61 -21.36 2.28
N THR A 215 -20.69 -22.14 2.36
CA THR A 215 -21.55 -22.44 1.20
C THR A 215 -22.94 -21.82 1.39
N GLU A 216 -23.63 -21.49 0.29
CA GLU A 216 -24.98 -20.88 0.35
C GLU A 216 -26.02 -21.80 1.02
N ARG A 217 -25.84 -23.11 0.93
CA ARG A 217 -26.76 -24.13 1.47
C ARG A 217 -26.41 -24.62 2.87
N GLY A 218 -25.46 -23.95 3.56
CA GLY A 218 -25.03 -24.34 4.91
C GLY A 218 -24.23 -25.65 4.97
N GLY A 219 -23.80 -26.20 3.84
CA GLY A 219 -22.87 -27.32 3.76
C GLY A 219 -21.43 -26.94 4.15
N PRO A 220 -20.53 -27.93 4.25
CA PRO A 220 -19.18 -27.74 4.78
C PRO A 220 -18.43 -26.67 3.99
N GLY A 221 -17.97 -25.65 4.70
CA GLY A 221 -17.17 -24.57 4.14
C GLY A 221 -15.72 -24.99 3.90
N ARG A 222 -14.91 -24.03 3.45
CA ARG A 222 -13.47 -24.18 3.30
C ARG A 222 -12.76 -23.13 4.12
N ARG A 223 -11.79 -23.56 4.93
CA ARG A 223 -10.89 -22.65 5.65
C ARG A 223 -9.47 -22.85 5.15
N GLY A 224 -8.81 -21.75 4.83
CA GLY A 224 -7.39 -21.74 4.49
C GLY A 224 -6.66 -20.73 5.35
N GLU A 225 -5.45 -21.09 5.76
CA GLU A 225 -4.57 -20.24 6.57
C GLU A 225 -3.17 -20.17 5.96
N CYS A 226 -2.62 -18.97 5.88
CA CYS A 226 -1.22 -18.74 5.54
C CYS A 226 -0.51 -18.11 6.74
N LEU A 227 0.62 -18.69 7.14
CA LEU A 227 1.51 -18.12 8.15
C LEU A 227 2.90 -17.85 7.56
N LEU A 228 3.26 -16.58 7.44
CA LEU A 228 4.63 -16.14 7.28
C LEU A 228 5.20 -15.83 8.67
N ALA A 229 6.28 -16.51 9.03
CA ALA A 229 7.01 -16.26 10.26
C ALA A 229 8.51 -16.28 9.95
N LEU A 230 9.14 -15.12 10.02
CA LEU A 230 10.55 -14.92 9.65
C LEU A 230 11.26 -14.18 10.78
N THR A 231 12.43 -14.67 11.19
CA THR A 231 13.32 -13.98 12.13
C THR A 231 14.52 -13.44 11.36
N GLY A 232 14.91 -12.20 11.63
CA GLY A 232 16.08 -11.57 11.04
C GLY A 232 17.38 -12.30 11.40
N THR A 233 18.37 -12.13 10.54
CA THR A 233 19.73 -12.63 10.74
C THR A 233 20.64 -11.52 11.28
N ALA A 234 21.92 -11.82 11.50
CA ALA A 234 22.91 -10.80 11.84
C ALA A 234 23.15 -9.80 10.70
N ARG A 235 22.83 -10.17 9.46
CA ARG A 235 23.08 -9.38 8.26
C ARG A 235 21.87 -8.58 7.81
N GLU A 236 20.68 -9.12 8.02
CA GLU A 236 19.45 -8.54 7.49
C GLU A 236 18.25 -8.83 8.40
N SER A 237 17.48 -7.79 8.70
CA SER A 237 16.24 -7.88 9.48
C SER A 237 15.14 -8.59 8.68
N ALA A 238 14.22 -9.28 9.35
CA ALA A 238 13.04 -9.86 8.72
C ALA A 238 12.20 -8.78 8.03
N MET A 239 12.10 -7.57 8.59
CA MET A 239 11.43 -6.44 7.96
C MET A 239 12.13 -6.01 6.66
N ALA A 240 13.47 -5.98 6.64
CA ALA A 240 14.26 -5.67 5.46
C ALA A 240 14.17 -6.76 4.38
N LEU A 241 13.82 -8.00 4.72
CA LEU A 241 13.48 -8.99 3.71
C LEU A 241 12.05 -8.78 3.19
N CYS A 242 11.08 -8.58 4.09
CA CYS A 242 9.66 -8.57 3.71
C CYS A 242 9.17 -7.28 3.02
N VAL A 243 9.85 -6.15 3.19
CA VAL A 243 9.39 -4.84 2.65
C VAL A 243 10.03 -4.49 1.31
N PRO A 244 11.37 -4.43 1.16
CA PRO A 244 11.99 -4.01 -0.08
C PRO A 244 12.09 -5.12 -1.13
N LEU A 245 12.15 -6.42 -0.79
CA LEU A 245 12.25 -7.48 -1.81
C LEU A 245 11.07 -7.51 -2.79
N PRO A 246 9.79 -7.46 -2.34
CA PRO A 246 8.67 -7.42 -3.29
C PRO A 246 8.69 -6.16 -4.17
N LEU A 247 9.15 -5.03 -3.63
CA LEU A 247 9.33 -3.78 -4.37
C LEU A 247 10.48 -3.89 -5.38
N ALA A 248 11.60 -4.50 -5.00
CA ALA A 248 12.77 -4.67 -5.86
C ALA A 248 12.43 -5.51 -7.09
N LEU A 249 11.72 -6.63 -6.92
CA LEU A 249 11.16 -7.37 -8.05
C LEU A 249 10.25 -6.46 -8.90
N GLY A 250 9.42 -5.65 -8.26
CA GLY A 250 8.58 -4.71 -8.98
C GLY A 250 9.36 -3.75 -9.86
N VAL A 251 10.47 -3.22 -9.36
CA VAL A 251 11.37 -2.29 -10.07
C VAL A 251 12.09 -3.01 -11.21
N THR A 252 12.66 -4.20 -11.00
CA THR A 252 13.33 -4.94 -12.08
C THR A 252 12.38 -5.24 -13.23
N ARG A 253 11.13 -5.60 -12.93
CA ARG A 253 10.08 -5.80 -13.95
C ARG A 253 9.76 -4.52 -14.74
N VAL A 254 9.88 -3.33 -14.14
CA VAL A 254 9.76 -2.04 -14.85
C VAL A 254 10.96 -1.83 -15.76
N LEU A 255 12.17 -2.08 -15.27
CA LEU A 255 13.41 -1.92 -16.04
C LEU A 255 13.44 -2.85 -17.26
N ASP A 256 12.89 -4.07 -17.13
CA ASP A 256 12.75 -5.03 -18.22
C ASP A 256 11.64 -4.66 -19.23
N GLY A 257 10.93 -3.54 -19.04
CA GLY A 257 9.80 -3.15 -19.87
C GLY A 257 8.60 -4.09 -19.76
N ALA A 258 8.58 -4.97 -18.76
CA ALA A 258 7.62 -6.06 -18.66
C ALA A 258 6.29 -5.67 -18.00
N LEU A 259 6.20 -4.45 -17.47
CA LEU A 259 4.99 -3.91 -16.85
C LEU A 259 4.37 -2.80 -17.69
N PRO A 260 3.05 -2.81 -17.88
CA PRO A 260 2.39 -1.78 -18.65
C PRO A 260 2.32 -0.46 -17.88
N ALA A 261 2.47 0.65 -18.60
CA ALA A 261 2.30 1.99 -18.03
C ALA A 261 0.92 2.16 -17.35
N GLY A 262 0.94 2.81 -16.19
CA GLY A 262 -0.20 2.93 -15.28
C GLY A 262 0.18 2.59 -13.84
N LEU A 263 -0.80 2.75 -12.94
CA LEU A 263 -0.69 2.35 -11.54
C LEU A 263 -1.02 0.86 -11.41
N GLN A 264 -0.09 0.09 -10.86
CA GLN A 264 -0.18 -1.35 -10.67
C GLN A 264 -0.10 -1.66 -9.18
N ARG A 265 -1.00 -2.53 -8.70
CA ARG A 265 -0.89 -3.12 -7.36
C ARG A 265 -0.15 -4.44 -7.45
N ALA A 266 0.72 -4.71 -6.48
CA ALA A 266 1.59 -5.88 -6.52
C ALA A 266 0.84 -7.23 -6.50
N ALA A 267 -0.33 -7.27 -5.89
CA ALA A 267 -1.09 -8.51 -5.73
C ALA A 267 -2.12 -8.78 -6.83
N GLN A 268 -2.03 -8.12 -7.99
CA GLN A 268 -2.99 -8.26 -9.08
C GLN A 268 -2.43 -8.96 -10.31
N GLY A 269 -3.25 -9.83 -10.90
CA GLY A 269 -2.98 -10.49 -12.18
C GLY A 269 -1.84 -11.52 -12.12
N PRO A 270 -1.26 -11.87 -13.29
CA PRO A 270 -0.20 -12.89 -13.38
C PRO A 270 1.06 -12.57 -12.57
N GLU A 271 1.34 -11.29 -12.32
CA GLU A 271 2.51 -10.85 -11.56
C GLU A 271 2.43 -11.22 -10.07
N ALA A 272 1.24 -11.52 -9.54
CA ALA A 272 1.07 -11.95 -8.15
C ALA A 272 1.77 -13.30 -7.90
N ALA A 273 1.54 -14.29 -8.76
CA ALA A 273 2.15 -15.61 -8.64
C ALA A 273 3.68 -15.53 -8.80
N ARG A 274 4.17 -14.71 -9.74
CA ARG A 274 5.60 -14.47 -9.93
C ARG A 274 6.25 -13.88 -8.67
N ARG A 275 5.59 -12.93 -8.00
CA ARG A 275 6.07 -12.37 -6.73
C ARG A 275 6.14 -13.42 -5.63
N LEU A 276 5.12 -14.26 -5.49
CA LEU A 276 5.14 -15.33 -4.48
C LEU A 276 6.28 -16.34 -4.73
N SER A 277 6.54 -16.73 -5.98
CA SER A 277 7.69 -17.59 -6.31
C SER A 277 9.02 -16.93 -5.95
N PHE A 278 9.21 -15.69 -6.39
CA PHE A 278 10.42 -14.92 -6.10
C PHE A 278 10.67 -14.79 -4.60
N LEU A 279 9.63 -14.44 -3.82
CA LEU A 279 9.75 -14.33 -2.37
C LEU A 279 10.16 -15.66 -1.72
N ARG A 280 9.58 -16.78 -2.16
CA ARG A 280 9.95 -18.12 -1.67
C ARG A 280 11.40 -18.47 -1.98
N GLU A 281 11.87 -18.15 -3.18
CA GLU A 281 13.27 -18.34 -3.59
C GLU A 281 14.25 -17.51 -2.74
N HIS A 282 13.79 -16.38 -2.18
CA HIS A 282 14.55 -15.49 -1.31
C HIS A 282 14.27 -15.74 0.19
N GLY A 283 13.74 -16.90 0.55
CA GLY A 283 13.53 -17.30 1.96
C GLY A 283 12.32 -16.66 2.64
N VAL A 284 11.51 -15.88 1.92
CA VAL A 284 10.25 -15.30 2.41
C VAL A 284 9.09 -16.20 1.98
N ALA A 285 8.92 -17.31 2.70
CA ALA A 285 7.91 -18.32 2.39
C ALA A 285 6.83 -18.39 3.47
N ALA A 286 5.56 -18.20 3.08
CA ALA A 286 4.42 -18.50 3.93
C ALA A 286 4.11 -20.01 3.90
N ARG A 287 3.70 -20.55 5.05
CA ARG A 287 3.19 -21.92 5.16
C ARG A 287 1.68 -21.90 4.98
N LEU A 288 1.18 -22.62 3.98
CA LEU A 288 -0.25 -22.83 3.76
C LEU A 288 -0.74 -24.01 4.61
N ARG A 289 -1.90 -23.85 5.25
CA ARG A 289 -2.66 -24.90 5.93
C ARG A 289 -4.09 -24.85 5.43
N GLU A 290 -4.52 -25.90 4.75
CA GLU A 290 -5.94 -26.09 4.41
C GLU A 290 -6.62 -26.89 5.52
N LEU A 291 -7.78 -26.40 5.96
CA LEU A 291 -8.59 -27.03 6.98
C LEU A 291 -10.00 -27.27 6.41
N SER A 292 -10.44 -28.52 6.44
CA SER A 292 -11.85 -28.85 6.28
C SER A 292 -12.61 -28.28 7.47
N VAL A 293 -13.73 -27.59 7.21
CA VAL A 293 -14.66 -27.13 8.26
C VAL A 293 -15.73 -28.19 8.47
#